data_AF-A0A8R1E4E8-F1
#
_entry.id   AF-A0A8R1E4E8-F1
#
_cell.length_a   1.000
_cell.length_b   1.000
_cell.length_c   1.000
_cell.angle_alpha   90.00
_cell.angle_beta   90.00
_cell.angle_gamma   90.00
#
_symmetry.space_group_name_H-M   'P 1'
#
loop_
_entity.id
_entity.type
_entity.pdbx_description
1 polymer ?
#
loop_
_entity_poly.entity_id
_entity_poly.type
_entity_poly.pdbx_seq_one_letter_code
_entity_poly.pdbx_strand_id
1 'polypeptide(L)'
;FENNEFIISLSDPYDNETPPILVPIDISLTASKNAQRYFVDKKSAAEKVKKTVASSEKAIKNAQEKAKSTLEQVRVVVEVKKSRKAMWFEKFRWFVSSEGYVVVAGRDAQQNELLVKK
;
A
#
# COMPACT_ATOMS: atom_id res chain seq x y z
N PHE A 1 21.07 30.68 -30.78
CA PHE A 1 21.66 29.48 -31.42
C PHE A 1 22.58 28.84 -30.38
N GLU A 2 22.02 28.14 -29.38
CA GLU A 2 22.73 27.88 -28.11
C GLU A 2 22.64 26.43 -27.61
N ASN A 3 22.39 25.46 -28.49
CA ASN A 3 22.51 24.06 -28.08
C ASN A 3 23.80 23.50 -28.68
N ASN A 4 24.79 23.28 -27.82
CA ASN A 4 26.09 22.72 -28.19
C ASN A 4 26.03 21.19 -28.47
N GLU A 5 24.92 20.74 -29.04
CA GLU A 5 24.61 19.35 -29.29
C GLU A 5 24.50 19.11 -30.80
N PHE A 6 25.17 18.06 -31.27
CA PHE A 6 25.10 17.56 -32.64
C PHE A 6 24.51 16.15 -32.64
N ILE A 7 23.58 15.87 -33.55
CA ILE A 7 22.92 14.56 -33.64
C ILE A 7 23.65 13.71 -34.67
N ILE A 8 24.10 12.52 -34.25
CA ILE A 8 24.73 11.54 -35.13
C ILE A 8 23.84 10.31 -35.25
N SER A 9 23.69 9.80 -36.47
CA SER A 9 23.06 8.51 -36.73
C SER A 9 24.10 7.39 -36.57
N LEU A 10 23.90 6.51 -35.60
CA LEU A 10 24.81 5.40 -35.29
C LEU A 10 24.10 4.05 -35.53
N SER A 11 24.71 3.17 -36.30
CA SER A 11 24.30 1.78 -36.50
C SER A 11 25.08 0.85 -35.58
N ASP A 12 24.45 -0.24 -35.11
CA ASP A 12 25.14 -1.25 -34.29
C ASP A 12 26.04 -2.13 -35.17
N PRO A 13 27.36 -2.21 -34.91
CA PRO A 13 28.25 -3.07 -35.69
C PRO A 13 28.04 -4.58 -35.44
N TYR A 14 27.31 -4.96 -34.39
CA TYR A 14 27.05 -6.36 -34.02
C TYR A 14 25.64 -6.83 -34.40
N ASP A 15 24.73 -5.91 -34.71
CA ASP A 15 23.33 -6.22 -35.03
C ASP A 15 22.85 -5.41 -36.25
N ASN A 16 22.89 -6.06 -37.42
CA ASN A 16 22.49 -5.46 -38.69
C ASN A 16 20.96 -5.32 -38.86
N GLU A 17 20.15 -5.89 -37.96
CA GLU A 17 18.69 -5.76 -38.04
C GLU A 17 18.20 -4.49 -37.32
N THR A 18 19.02 -3.91 -36.45
CA THR A 18 18.64 -2.70 -35.71
C THR A 18 18.70 -1.46 -36.60
N PRO A 19 17.62 -0.67 -36.67
CA PRO A 19 17.64 0.59 -37.40
C PRO A 19 18.62 1.55 -36.71
N PRO A 20 19.29 2.41 -37.49
CA PRO A 20 20.27 3.34 -36.94
C PRO A 20 19.60 4.34 -35.99
N ILE A 21 20.23 4.56 -34.84
CA ILE A 21 19.70 5.38 -33.75
C ILE A 21 20.29 6.79 -33.84
N LEU A 22 19.45 7.79 -33.66
CA LEU A 22 19.86 9.19 -33.57
C LEU A 22 20.32 9.49 -32.14
N VAL A 23 21.61 9.78 -31.97
CA VAL A 23 22.24 10.03 -30.68
C VAL A 23 22.77 11.47 -30.62
N PRO A 24 22.36 12.29 -29.63
CA PRO A 24 22.90 13.63 -29.43
C PRO A 24 24.29 13.56 -28.77
N ILE A 25 25.22 14.36 -29.26
CA ILE A 25 26.60 14.42 -28.79
C ILE A 25 26.96 15.86 -28.49
N ASP A 26 27.56 16.11 -27.33
CA ASP A 26 28.04 17.43 -26.96
C ASP A 26 29.36 17.74 -27.68
N ILE A 27 29.41 18.83 -28.44
CA ILE A 27 30.56 19.23 -29.26
C ILE A 27 31.71 19.75 -28.40
N SER A 28 31.45 20.21 -27.17
CA SER A 28 32.47 20.69 -26.23
C SER A 28 33.23 19.53 -25.59
N LEU A 29 32.73 18.31 -25.72
CA LEU A 29 33.30 17.11 -25.11
C LEU A 29 33.97 16.22 -26.16
N THR A 30 35.06 15.57 -25.75
CA THR A 30 35.70 14.54 -26.58
C THR A 30 34.78 13.33 -26.76
N ALA A 31 34.90 12.63 -27.89
CA ALA A 31 34.12 11.43 -28.23
C ALA A 31 34.07 10.40 -27.08
N SER A 32 35.22 10.08 -26.48
CA SER A 32 35.32 9.12 -25.36
C SER A 32 34.55 9.59 -24.12
N LYS A 33 34.51 10.90 -23.85
CA LYS A 33 33.80 11.47 -22.69
C LYS A 33 32.29 11.44 -22.89
N ASN A 34 31.83 11.71 -24.11
CA ASN A 34 30.42 11.52 -24.49
C ASN A 34 30.00 10.05 -24.35
N ALA A 35 30.81 9.11 -24.85
CA ALA A 35 30.55 7.68 -24.69
C ALA A 35 30.52 7.25 -23.20
N GLN A 36 31.45 7.75 -22.39
CA GLN A 36 31.50 7.47 -20.96
C GLN A 36 30.23 7.97 -20.24
N ARG A 37 29.73 9.16 -20.59
CA ARG A 37 28.48 9.70 -20.03
C ARG A 37 27.32 8.75 -20.28
N TYR A 38 27.12 8.30 -21.52
CA TYR A 38 26.06 7.34 -21.86
C TYR A 38 26.20 6.00 -21.10
N PHE A 39 27.43 5.52 -20.90
CA PHE A 39 27.67 4.31 -20.13
C PHE A 39 27.31 4.49 -18.63
N VAL A 40 27.69 5.62 -18.04
CA VAL A 40 27.34 5.96 -16.65
C VAL A 40 25.83 6.12 -16.50
N ASP A 41 25.19 6.81 -17.44
CA ASP A 41 23.74 7.01 -17.45
C ASP A 41 23.00 5.66 -17.53
N LYS A 42 23.42 4.78 -18.43
CA LYS A 42 22.92 3.39 -18.53
C LYS A 42 23.06 2.64 -17.21
N LYS A 43 24.22 2.70 -16.57
CA LYS A 43 24.47 2.03 -15.27
C LYS A 43 23.56 2.60 -14.17
N SER A 44 23.43 3.92 -14.10
CA SER A 44 22.59 4.58 -13.11
C SER A 44 21.10 4.26 -13.32
N ALA A 45 20.64 4.19 -14.56
CA ALA A 45 19.28 3.80 -14.91
C ALA A 45 19.01 2.34 -14.51
N ALA A 46 19.93 1.43 -14.79
CA ALA A 46 19.82 0.03 -14.38
C ALA A 46 19.74 -0.11 -12.85
N GLU A 47 20.53 0.67 -12.10
CA GLU A 47 20.47 0.68 -10.64
C GLU A 47 19.13 1.23 -10.11
N LYS A 48 18.61 2.30 -10.70
CA LYS A 48 17.29 2.86 -10.37
C LYS A 48 16.18 1.84 -10.59
N VAL A 49 16.18 1.14 -11.72
CA VAL A 49 15.20 0.08 -12.02
C VAL A 49 15.26 -1.00 -10.95
N LYS A 50 16.45 -1.50 -10.61
CA LYS A 50 16.62 -2.52 -9.55
C LYS A 50 16.05 -2.05 -8.20
N LYS A 51 16.36 -0.80 -7.80
CA LYS A 51 15.85 -0.23 -6.54
C LYS A 51 14.33 -0.09 -6.54
N THR A 52 13.74 0.39 -7.64
CA THR A 52 12.29 0.55 -7.79
C THR A 52 11.56 -0.79 -7.76
N VAL A 53 12.11 -1.83 -8.41
CA VAL A 53 11.54 -3.18 -8.38
C VAL A 53 11.55 -3.72 -6.94
N ALA A 54 12.69 -3.65 -6.25
CA ALA A 54 12.82 -4.15 -4.88
C ALA A 54 11.91 -3.40 -3.88
N SER A 55 11.72 -2.09 -4.03
CA SER A 55 10.81 -1.32 -3.18
C SER A 55 9.34 -1.64 -3.49
N SER A 56 8.99 -1.78 -4.77
CA SER A 56 7.65 -2.17 -5.22
C SER A 56 7.26 -3.55 -4.69
N GLU A 57 8.14 -4.55 -4.80
CA GLU A 57 7.91 -5.90 -4.28
C GLU A 57 7.65 -5.89 -2.76
N LYS A 58 8.45 -5.14 -2.00
CA LYS A 58 8.25 -4.99 -0.55
C LYS A 58 6.90 -4.35 -0.22
N ALA A 59 6.51 -3.30 -0.96
CA ALA A 59 5.24 -2.63 -0.76
C ALA A 59 4.05 -3.57 -1.03
N ILE A 60 4.12 -4.34 -2.12
CA ILE A 60 3.10 -5.34 -2.47
C ILE A 60 2.99 -6.41 -1.38
N LYS A 61 4.11 -6.96 -0.92
CA LYS A 61 4.12 -7.97 0.14
C LYS A 61 3.50 -7.44 1.43
N ASN A 62 3.89 -6.23 1.86
CA ASN A 62 3.35 -5.61 3.07
C ASN A 62 1.84 -5.33 2.94
N ALA A 63 1.37 -4.91 1.76
CA ALA A 63 -0.05 -4.72 1.51
C ALA A 63 -0.83 -6.05 1.58
N GLN A 64 -0.27 -7.13 1.03
CA GLN A 64 -0.85 -8.47 1.10
C GLN A 64 -0.93 -8.98 2.54
N GLU A 65 0.13 -8.83 3.34
CA GLU A 65 0.16 -9.26 4.74
C GLU A 65 -0.84 -8.48 5.59
N LYS A 66 -0.92 -7.16 5.42
CA LYS A 66 -1.92 -6.33 6.09
C LYS A 66 -3.34 -6.74 5.70
N ALA A 67 -3.61 -6.95 4.41
CA ALA A 67 -4.93 -7.37 3.94
C ALA A 67 -5.35 -8.72 4.56
N LYS A 68 -4.42 -9.69 4.63
CA LYS A 68 -4.67 -10.99 5.29
C LYS A 68 -4.96 -10.83 6.78
N SER A 69 -4.11 -10.08 7.50
CA SER A 69 -4.28 -9.86 8.93
C SER A 69 -5.59 -9.14 9.26
N THR A 70 -5.97 -8.12 8.48
CA THR A 70 -7.26 -7.45 8.65
C THR A 70 -8.43 -8.40 8.39
N LEU A 71 -8.33 -9.29 7.39
CA LEU A 71 -9.37 -10.27 7.10
C LEU A 71 -9.55 -11.26 8.26
N GLU A 72 -8.45 -11.72 8.87
CA GLU A 72 -8.47 -12.60 10.04
C GLU A 72 -9.05 -11.91 11.27
N GLN A 73 -8.67 -10.65 11.55
CA GLN A 73 -9.24 -9.88 12.66
C GLN A 73 -10.74 -9.68 12.50
N VAL A 74 -11.21 -9.36 11.28
CA VAL A 74 -12.64 -9.22 11.00
C VAL A 74 -13.36 -10.55 11.21
N ARG A 75 -12.78 -11.68 10.78
CA ARG A 75 -13.36 -13.02 11.01
C ARG A 75 -13.52 -13.30 12.51
N VAL A 76 -12.49 -13.06 13.32
CA VAL A 76 -12.56 -13.26 14.77
C VAL A 76 -13.64 -12.38 15.40
N VAL A 77 -13.71 -11.10 15.05
CA VAL A 77 -14.74 -10.18 15.58
C VAL A 77 -16.15 -10.62 15.18
N VAL A 78 -16.34 -11.07 13.94
CA VAL A 78 -17.65 -11.57 13.46
C VAL A 78 -18.03 -12.87 14.18
N GLU A 79 -17.10 -13.78 14.40
CA GLU A 79 -17.34 -15.02 15.13
C GLU A 79 -17.69 -14.78 16.60
N VAL A 80 -16.98 -13.85 17.26
CA VAL A 80 -17.28 -13.41 18.64
C VAL A 80 -18.66 -12.76 18.73
N LYS A 81 -19.05 -11.94 17.75
CA LYS A 81 -20.41 -11.36 17.70
C LYS A 81 -21.49 -12.42 17.44
N LYS A 82 -21.19 -13.46 16.66
CA LYS A 82 -22.13 -14.53 16.34
C LYS A 82 -22.33 -15.49 17.53
N SER A 83 -21.29 -15.77 18.30
CA SER A 83 -21.36 -16.64 19.48
C SER A 83 -21.94 -15.95 20.71
N ARG A 84 -21.83 -14.61 20.80
CA ARG A 84 -22.44 -13.83 21.86
C ARG A 84 -23.95 -13.70 21.65
N LYS A 85 -24.75 -14.44 22.42
CA LYS A 85 -26.17 -14.15 22.61
C LYS A 85 -26.29 -12.88 23.46
N ALA A 86 -26.57 -11.74 22.84
CA ALA A 86 -26.87 -10.51 23.57
C ALA A 86 -28.07 -10.77 24.49
N MET A 87 -27.88 -10.59 25.80
CA MET A 87 -28.96 -10.76 26.76
C MET A 87 -29.91 -9.57 26.66
N TRP A 88 -31.22 -9.81 26.82
CA TRP A 88 -32.24 -8.78 26.60
C TRP A 88 -32.09 -7.55 27.52
N PHE A 89 -31.46 -7.72 28.68
CA PHE A 89 -31.23 -6.68 29.68
C PHE A 89 -30.01 -5.79 29.37
N GLU A 90 -29.10 -6.18 28.46
CA GLU A 90 -27.92 -5.38 28.09
C GLU A 90 -28.30 -4.05 27.42
N LYS A 91 -29.56 -3.92 26.97
CA LYS A 91 -30.13 -2.67 26.42
C LYS A 91 -30.35 -1.59 27.49
N PHE A 92 -30.38 -1.95 28.76
CA PHE A 92 -30.69 -1.06 29.88
C PHE A 92 -29.45 -0.83 30.75
N ARG A 93 -29.54 0.06 31.74
CA ARG A 93 -28.48 0.19 32.75
C ARG A 93 -28.59 -1.00 33.68
N TRP A 94 -27.58 -1.87 33.71
CA TRP A 94 -27.60 -3.06 34.53
C TRP A 94 -26.29 -3.24 35.28
N PHE A 95 -26.36 -3.92 36.42
CA PHE A 95 -25.21 -4.37 37.19
C PHE A 95 -25.54 -5.68 37.90
N VAL A 96 -24.51 -6.44 38.29
CA VAL A 96 -24.66 -7.65 39.11
C VAL A 96 -24.41 -7.25 40.56
N SER A 97 -25.37 -7.52 41.45
CA SER A 97 -25.18 -7.30 42.87
C SER A 97 -24.15 -8.29 43.44
N SER A 98 -23.62 -8.00 44.64
CA SER A 98 -22.71 -8.91 45.35
C SER A 98 -23.30 -10.30 45.62
N GLU A 99 -24.62 -10.42 45.60
CA GLU A 99 -25.36 -11.69 45.78
C GLU A 99 -25.66 -12.41 44.45
N GLY A 100 -25.18 -11.89 43.32
CA GLY A 100 -25.33 -12.53 42.02
C GLY A 100 -26.66 -12.24 41.29
N TYR A 101 -27.48 -11.30 41.80
CA TYR A 101 -28.69 -10.88 41.11
C TYR A 101 -28.39 -9.84 40.02
N VAL A 102 -29.07 -9.96 38.87
CA VAL A 102 -29.02 -8.95 37.81
C VAL A 102 -30.04 -7.86 38.12
N VAL A 103 -29.55 -6.67 38.42
CA VAL A 103 -30.37 -5.48 38.65
C VAL A 103 -30.43 -4.66 37.37
N VAL A 104 -31.62 -4.25 36.96
CA VAL A 104 -31.86 -3.49 35.73
C VAL A 104 -32.59 -2.19 36.04
N ALA A 105 -32.12 -1.09 35.46
CA ALA A 105 -32.69 0.25 35.60
C ALA A 105 -32.83 0.93 34.23
N GLY A 106 -33.97 1.59 34.00
CA GLY A 106 -34.18 2.46 32.85
C GLY A 106 -33.43 3.80 33.00
N ARG A 107 -33.05 4.41 31.88
CA ARG A 107 -32.40 5.73 31.86
C ARG A 107 -33.40 6.88 32.05
N ASP A 108 -34.63 6.67 31.61
CA ASP A 108 -35.71 7.65 31.60
C ASP A 108 -37.04 6.99 32.02
N ALA A 109 -38.01 7.78 32.48
CA ALA A 109 -39.32 7.29 32.92
C ALA A 109 -40.03 6.46 31.83
N GLN A 110 -39.93 6.88 30.57
CA GLN A 110 -40.47 6.15 29.41
C GLN A 110 -39.82 4.77 29.21
N GLN A 111 -38.52 4.64 29.51
CA GLN A 111 -37.80 3.38 29.39
C GLN A 111 -38.13 2.42 30.54
N ASN A 112 -38.40 2.94 31.74
CA ASN A 112 -38.89 2.16 32.88
C ASN A 112 -40.28 1.57 32.61
N GLU A 113 -41.21 2.34 32.03
CA GLU A 113 -42.51 1.78 31.65
C GLU A 113 -42.38 0.62 30.67
N LEU A 114 -41.46 0.73 29.71
CA LEU A 114 -41.18 -0.30 28.72
C LEU A 114 -40.55 -1.57 29.32
N LEU A 115 -39.92 -1.45 30.50
CA LEU A 115 -39.33 -2.56 31.25
C LEU A 115 -40.40 -3.28 32.10
N VAL A 116 -41.29 -2.51 32.73
CA VAL A 116 -42.35 -3.04 33.62
C VAL A 116 -43.50 -3.66 32.83
N LYS A 117 -43.81 -3.14 31.64
CA LYS A 117 -44.89 -3.63 30.76
C LYS A 117 -44.51 -4.88 29.93
N LYS A 118 -43.29 -5.40 30.09
CA LYS A 118 -42.76 -6.49 29.28
C LYS A 118 -42.81 -7.83 30.01
#